data_AF-A0A7X8XQV4-F1
#
_entry.id   AF-A0A7X8XQV4-F1
#
_cell.length_a   1.000
_cell.length_b   1.000
_cell.length_c   1.000
_cell.angle_alpha   90.00
_cell.angle_beta   90.00
_cell.angle_gamma   90.00
#
_symmetry.space_group_name_H-M   'P 1'
#
loop_
_entity.id
_entity.type
_entity.pdbx_description
1 polymer ?
#
loop_
_entity_poly.entity_id
_entity_poly.type
_entity_poly.pdbx_seq_one_letter_code
_entity_poly.pdbx_strand_id
1 'polypeptide(L)' 'MIPAENQEWTSSPANVARYSTLNAGKRIRSFLCTQSAGLFNVDYWSALRAAACIEMMHNFSLIHDDMPCIDN' A
#
# COMPACT_ATOMS: atom_id res chain seq x y z
N MET A 1 8.30 13.01 -1.39
CA MET A 1 8.35 14.19 -2.27
C MET A 1 8.30 13.71 -3.72
N ILE A 2 7.22 14.03 -4.44
CA ILE A 2 7.05 13.65 -5.84
C ILE A 2 8.18 14.33 -6.65
N PRO A 3 8.92 13.61 -7.51
CA PRO A 3 9.93 14.22 -8.38
C PRO A 3 9.27 15.29 -9.26
N ALA A 4 9.86 16.49 -9.32
CA ALA A 4 9.28 17.62 -10.05
C ALA A 4 9.39 17.50 -11.58
N GLU A 5 10.07 16.47 -12.09
CA GLU A 5 10.25 16.23 -13.52
C GLU A 5 9.15 15.30 -14.07
N ASN A 6 8.36 15.81 -15.02
CA ASN A 6 7.26 15.15 -15.72
C ASN A 6 6.04 14.73 -14.88
N GLN A 7 5.14 15.72 -14.70
CA GLN A 7 3.78 15.55 -14.20
C GLN A 7 2.90 14.62 -15.07
N GLU A 8 3.36 14.26 -16.27
CA GLU A 8 2.69 13.34 -17.19
C GLU A 8 2.42 11.97 -16.57
N TRP A 9 3.25 11.51 -15.62
CA TRP A 9 3.03 10.23 -14.95
C TRP A 9 1.89 10.25 -13.93
N THR A 10 1.56 11.42 -13.36
CA THR A 10 0.40 11.61 -12.47
C THR A 10 -0.94 11.69 -13.21
N SER A 11 -0.94 11.61 -14.54
CA SER A 11 -2.13 11.63 -15.40
C SER A 11 -3.15 10.53 -15.10
N SER A 12 -2.73 9.45 -14.43
CA SER A 12 -3.60 8.36 -14.02
C SER A 12 -3.53 8.13 -12.50
N PRO A 13 -4.68 8.05 -11.81
CA PRO A 13 -4.75 7.64 -10.40
C PRO A 13 -4.05 6.29 -10.15
N ALA A 14 -4.03 5.40 -11.13
CA ALA A 14 -3.38 4.10 -11.02
C ALA A 14 -1.85 4.22 -10.92
N ASN A 15 -1.24 5.20 -11.59
CA ASN A 15 0.19 5.44 -11.52
C ASN A 15 0.58 6.00 -10.14
N VAL A 16 -0.20 6.94 -9.63
CA VAL A 16 -0.01 7.51 -8.29
C VAL A 16 -0.19 6.44 -7.22
N ALA A 17 -1.24 5.61 -7.33
CA ALA A 17 -1.45 4.49 -6.42
C ALA A 17 -0.29 3.50 -6.47
N ARG A 18 0.23 3.15 -7.66
CA ARG A 18 1.40 2.28 -7.82
C ARG A 18 2.65 2.88 -7.20
N TYR A 19 2.88 4.19 -7.34
CA TYR A 19 4.01 4.88 -6.71
C TYR A 19 4.03 4.66 -5.20
N SER A 20 2.92 5.00 -4.55
CA SER A 20 2.80 4.93 -3.10
C SER A 20 2.83 3.48 -2.62
N THR A 21 2.06 2.59 -3.28
CA THR A 21 1.94 1.20 -2.86
C THR A 21 3.16 0.35 -3.15
N LEU A 22 3.94 0.62 -4.19
CA LEU A 22 5.15 -0.13 -4.55
C LEU A 22 6.44 0.50 -4.02
N ASN A 23 6.35 1.65 -3.34
CA ASN A 23 7.50 2.26 -2.70
C ASN A 23 8.11 1.32 -1.64
N ALA A 24 9.37 1.57 -1.25
CA ALA A 24 10.03 0.72 -0.26
C ALA A 24 9.25 0.69 1.06
N GLY A 25 8.96 -0.51 1.57
CA GLY A 25 8.22 -0.71 2.82
C GLY A 25 8.44 -2.13 3.35
N LYS A 26 8.40 -2.31 4.68
CA LYS A 26 8.69 -3.60 5.33
C LYS A 26 7.58 -4.65 5.16
N ARG A 27 6.39 -4.25 4.68
CA ARG A 27 5.21 -5.10 4.43
C ARG A 27 4.81 -5.98 5.61
N ILE A 28 5.01 -5.47 6.83
CA ILE A 28 4.78 -6.22 8.07
C ILE A 28 3.32 -6.64 8.18
N ARG A 29 2.36 -5.82 7.73
CA ARG A 29 0.93 -6.15 7.85
C ARG A 29 0.54 -7.27 6.89
N SER A 30 1.00 -7.19 5.64
CA SER A 30 0.84 -8.28 4.67
C SER A 30 1.46 -9.60 5.16
N PHE A 31 2.66 -9.53 5.72
CA PHE A 31 3.33 -10.69 6.30
C PHE A 31 2.51 -11.29 7.44
N LEU A 32 2.11 -10.50 8.44
CA LEU A 32 1.33 -10.98 9.58
C LEU A 32 0.00 -11.60 9.12
N CYS A 33 -0.71 -10.98 8.18
CA CYS A 33 -1.97 -11.51 7.64
C CYS A 33 -1.80 -12.89 7.00
N THR A 34 -0.81 -13.05 6.13
CA THR A 34 -0.56 -14.34 5.45
C THR A 34 -0.06 -15.42 6.42
N GLN A 35 0.78 -15.06 7.40
CA GLN A 35 1.23 -16.00 8.43
C GLN A 35 0.08 -16.44 9.34
N SER A 36 -0.76 -15.50 9.80
CA SER A 36 -1.93 -15.83 10.60
C SER A 36 -2.89 -16.73 9.83
N ALA A 37 -3.16 -16.46 8.56
CA ALA A 37 -3.96 -17.33 7.71
C ALA A 37 -3.38 -18.76 7.61
N GLY A 38 -2.05 -18.89 7.50
CA GLY A 38 -1.36 -20.17 7.51
C GLY A 38 -1.57 -20.97 8.80
N LEU A 39 -1.63 -20.31 9.96
CA LEU A 39 -1.90 -20.99 11.25
C LEU A 39 -3.30 -21.62 11.30
N PHE A 40 -4.26 -21.11 10.54
CA PHE A 40 -5.64 -21.58 10.52
C PHE A 40 -5.99 -22.38 9.25
N ASN A 41 -4.99 -22.78 8.46
CA ASN A 41 -5.17 -23.50 7.18
C ASN A 41 -6.10 -22.78 6.18
N VAL A 42 -6.08 -21.45 6.18
CA VAL A 42 -6.82 -20.65 5.19
C VAL A 42 -6.07 -20.70 3.85
N ASP A 43 -6.82 -20.76 2.74
CA ASP A 43 -6.25 -20.73 1.39
C ASP A 43 -5.30 -19.55 1.19
N TYR A 44 -4.08 -19.86 0.72
CA TYR A 44 -3.01 -18.88 0.55
C TYR A 44 -3.40 -17.76 -0.41
N TRP A 45 -4.07 -18.06 -1.53
CA TRP A 45 -4.44 -17.04 -2.51
C TRP A 45 -5.50 -16.09 -1.99
N SER A 46 -6.45 -16.61 -1.21
CA SER A 46 -7.46 -15.83 -0.52
C SER A 46 -6.83 -14.93 0.56
N ALA A 47 -5.90 -15.48 1.35
CA ALA A 47 -5.14 -14.72 2.33
C ALA A 47 -4.26 -13.64 1.68
N LEU A 48 -3.63 -13.94 0.55
CA LEU A 48 -2.79 -13.01 -0.20
C LEU A 48 -3.61 -11.83 -0.74
N ARG A 49 -4.83 -12.08 -1.24
CA ARG A 49 -5.76 -11.01 -1.64
C ARG A 49 -6.13 -10.11 -0.47
N ALA A 50 -6.46 -10.69 0.68
CA ALA A 50 -6.74 -9.92 1.89
C ALA A 50 -5.53 -9.10 2.36
N ALA A 51 -4.34 -9.70 2.37
CA ALA A 51 -3.08 -9.06 2.72
C ALA A 51 -2.75 -7.88 1.80
N ALA A 52 -3.00 -8.02 0.48
CA ALA A 52 -2.85 -6.96 -0.49
C ALA A 52 -3.81 -5.79 -0.22
N CYS A 53 -5.10 -6.07 0.08
CA CYS A 53 -6.05 -5.04 0.48
C CYS A 53 -5.60 -4.29 1.75
N ILE A 54 -5.09 -5.01 2.74
CA ILE A 54 -4.58 -4.40 3.99
C ILE A 54 -3.41 -3.46 3.72
N GLU A 55 -2.44 -3.86 2.89
CA GLU A 55 -1.31 -2.97 2.53
C GLU A 55 -1.76 -1.80 1.65
N MET A 56 -2.76 -1.97 0.78
CA MET A 56 -3.33 -0.86 0.02
C MET A 56 -3.97 0.18 0.95
N MET A 57 -4.76 -0.26 1.94
CA MET A 57 -5.34 0.63 2.95
C MET A 57 -4.27 1.32 3.81
N HIS A 58 -3.20 0.62 4.15
CA HIS A 58 -2.09 1.22 4.88
C HIS A 58 -1.38 2.32 4.08
N ASN A 59 -1.09 2.08 2.79
CA ASN A 59 -0.49 3.12 1.95
C ASN A 59 -1.43 4.31 1.74
N PHE A 60 -2.74 4.06 1.64
CA PHE A 60 -3.73 5.12 1.60
C PHE A 60 -3.68 6.00 2.86
N SER A 61 -3.57 5.41 4.06
CA SER A 61 -3.46 6.21 5.28
C SER A 61 -2.21 7.08 5.27
N LEU A 62 -1.05 6.54 4.86
CA LEU A 62 0.19 7.31 4.78
C LEU A 62 0.11 8.51 3.82
N ILE A 63 -0.54 8.34 2.65
CA ILE A 63 -0.75 9.46 1.72
C ILE A 63 -1.56 10.57 2.40
N HIS A 64 -2.60 10.19 3.14
CA HIS A 64 -3.45 11.14 3.84
C HIS A 64 -2.70 11.80 5.00
N ASP A 65 -1.93 11.05 5.78
CA ASP A 65 -1.11 11.56 6.87
C ASP A 65 -0.08 12.60 6.35
N ASP A 66 0.59 12.29 5.24
CA ASP A 66 1.59 13.16 4.58
C ASP A 66 0.98 14.45 3.95
N MET A 67 -0.34 14.66 4.00
CA MET A 67 -0.94 15.89 3.48
C MET A 67 -0.59 17.10 4.35
N PRO A 68 -0.30 18.27 3.75
CA PRO A 68 0.03 19.52 4.45
C PRO A 68 -1.16 20.18 5.16
N CYS A 69 -2.14 19.39 5.56
CA CYS A 69 -3.25 19.80 6.41
C CYS A 69 -3.45 18.82 7.57
N ILE A 70 -2.76 17.68 7.56
CA ILE A 70 -2.80 16.66 8.60
C ILE A 70 -1.47 16.70 9.37
N ASP A 71 -0.34 16.50 8.69
CA ASP A 71 0.97 16.47 9.37
C ASP A 71 1.88 17.70 9.13
N ASN A 72 1.73 18.47 8.04
CA ASN A 72 2.46 19.74 7.80
C ASN A 72 1.70 20.71 6.90
#